data_AF-A0A352C450-F1
#
_entry.id   AF-A0A352C450-F1
#
_cell.length_a   1.000
_cell.length_b   1.000
_cell.length_c   1.000
_cell.angle_alpha   90.00
_cell.angle_beta   90.00
_cell.angle_gamma   90.00
#
_symmetry.space_group_name_H-M   'P 1'
#
loop_
_entity.id
_entity.type
_entity.pdbx_description
1 polymer ?
#
loop_
_entity_poly.entity_id
_entity_poly.type
_entity_poly.pdbx_seq_one_letter_code
_entity_poly.pdbx_strand_id
1 'polypeptide(L)' 'MSYILITHDLDVVAYLADEVCVLLNGVMVEKGPIGDILHQPKHEYTKYLLAARTFFETNSIQPSKGE' A
#
# COMPACT_ATOMS: atom_id res chain seq x y z
N MET A 1 -6.59 -16.87 12.48
CA MET A 1 -7.48 -16.66 11.30
C MET A 1 -6.64 -16.01 10.21
N SER A 2 -6.83 -16.38 8.95
CA SER A 2 -6.07 -15.84 7.81
C SER A 2 -7.04 -15.50 6.69
N TYR A 3 -6.82 -14.38 6.01
CA TYR A 3 -7.65 -13.92 4.90
C TYR A 3 -6.77 -13.48 3.74
N ILE A 4 -7.30 -13.60 2.52
CA ILE A 4 -6.65 -13.11 1.31
C ILE A 4 -7.59 -12.08 0.69
N LEU A 5 -7.08 -10.88 0.47
CA LEU A 5 -7.78 -9.79 -0.20
C LEU A 5 -7.15 -9.58 -1.58
N ILE A 6 -8.00 -9.49 -2.61
CA ILE A 6 -7.59 -9.13 -3.96
C ILE A 6 -8.28 -7.82 -4.31
N THR A 7 -7.51 -6.76 -4.52
CA THR A 7 -8.01 -5.42 -4.84
C THR A 7 -7.02 -4.69 -5.74
N HIS A 8 -7.49 -3.67 -6.43
CA HIS A 8 -6.68 -2.72 -7.19
C HIS A 8 -6.34 -1.46 -6.38
N ASP A 9 -6.93 -1.31 -5.19
CA ASP A 9 -6.74 -0.15 -4.32
C ASP A 9 -5.64 -0.42 -3.30
N LEU A 10 -4.52 0.30 -3.42
CA LEU A 10 -3.38 0.18 -2.53
C LEU A 10 -3.63 0.77 -1.13
N ASP A 11 -4.58 1.69 -0.95
CA ASP A 11 -4.89 2.29 0.35
C ASP A 11 -5.64 1.28 1.23
N VAL A 12 -6.53 0.50 0.63
CA VAL A 12 -7.19 -0.63 1.31
C VAL A 12 -6.18 -1.68 1.76
N VAL A 13 -5.20 -1.98 0.89
CA VAL A 13 -4.13 -2.93 1.23
C VAL A 13 -3.24 -2.37 2.34
N ALA A 14 -2.91 -1.09 2.30
CA ALA A 14 -2.10 -0.43 3.34
C ALA A 14 -2.74 -0.47 4.73
N TYR A 15 -4.08 -0.47 4.80
CA TYR A 15 -4.82 -0.50 6.06
C TYR A 15 -5.04 -1.93 6.61
N LEU A 16 -5.21 -2.93 5.74
CA LEU A 16 -5.67 -4.27 6.13
C LEU A 16 -4.63 -5.38 6.03
N ALA A 17 -3.62 -5.24 5.18
CA ALA A 17 -2.73 -6.36 4.83
C ALA A 17 -1.41 -6.33 5.61
N ASP A 18 -1.01 -7.48 6.14
CA ASP A 18 0.32 -7.68 6.72
C ASP A 18 1.38 -7.89 5.62
N GLU A 19 1.04 -8.67 4.58
CA GLU A 19 1.86 -8.97 3.41
C GLU A 19 1.12 -8.62 2.11
N VAL A 20 1.88 -8.20 1.10
CA VAL A 20 1.36 -7.85 -0.22
C VAL A 20 2.06 -8.64 -1.32
N CYS A 21 1.28 -9.04 -2.32
CA CYS A 21 1.75 -9.63 -3.55
C CYS A 21 1.23 -8.80 -4.73
N VAL A 22 2.13 -8.28 -5.56
CA VAL A 22 1.81 -7.53 -6.78
C VAL A 22 1.91 -8.48 -7.96
N LEU A 23 0.86 -8.52 -8.77
CA LEU A 23 0.82 -9.27 -10.02
C LEU A 23 0.77 -8.33 -11.22
N LEU A 24 1.50 -8.69 -12.28
CA LEU A 24 1.41 -8.07 -13.60
C LEU A 24 1.24 -9.18 -14.63
N ASN A 25 0.19 -9.10 -15.45
CA ASN A 25 -0.11 -10.06 -16.51
C ASN A 25 -0.12 -11.54 -16.02
N GLY A 26 -0.63 -11.77 -14.80
CA GLY A 26 -0.69 -13.10 -14.20
C GLY A 26 0.63 -13.59 -13.58
N VAL A 27 1.68 -12.78 -13.58
CA VAL A 27 2.98 -13.10 -12.98
C VAL A 27 3.16 -12.31 -11.70
N MET A 28 3.57 -12.98 -10.62
CA MET A 28 3.96 -12.32 -9.37
C MET A 28 5.28 -11.57 -9.61
N VAL A 29 5.20 -10.25 -9.61
CA VAL A 29 6.36 -9.37 -9.88
C VAL A 29 7.01 -8.85 -8.60
N GLU A 30 6.26 -8.81 -7.50
CA GLU A 30 6.79 -8.41 -6.20
C GLU A 30 5.98 -9.01 -5.06
N LYS A 31 6.64 -9.41 -3.98
CA LYS A 31 6.00 -9.87 -2.75
C LYS A 31 6.83 -9.47 -1.54
N GLY A 32 6.17 -8.99 -0.48
CA GLY A 32 6.84 -8.68 0.77
C GLY A 32 5.91 -8.09 1.83
N PRO A 33 6.46 -7.71 3.00
CA PRO A 33 5.74 -6.95 4.01
C PRO A 33 5.19 -5.65 3.41
N ILE A 34 4.00 -5.23 3.83
CA ILE A 34 3.38 -3.99 3.33
C ILE A 34 4.32 -2.78 3.45
N GLY A 35 5.07 -2.68 4.55
CA GLY A 35 6.02 -1.59 4.79
C GLY A 35 7.09 -1.50 3.70
N ASP A 36 7.66 -2.63 3.30
CA ASP A 36 8.69 -2.68 2.26
C ASP A 36 8.11 -2.34 0.90
N ILE A 37 6.94 -2.88 0.58
CA ILE A 37 6.27 -2.62 -0.70
C ILE A 37 5.89 -1.14 -0.85
N LEU A 38 5.40 -0.49 0.22
CA LEU A 38 4.99 0.92 0.18
C LEU A 38 6.15 1.92 0.21
N HIS A 39 7.23 1.63 0.95
CA HIS A 39 8.32 2.58 1.19
C HIS A 39 9.57 2.29 0.35
N GLN A 40 9.82 1.02 0.02
CA GLN A 40 10.99 0.58 -0.75
C GLN A 40 10.58 -0.40 -1.87
N PRO A 41 9.66 -0.02 -2.77
CA PRO A 41 9.24 -0.86 -3.87
C PRO A 41 10.44 -1.19 -4.78
N LYS A 42 10.66 -2.48 -5.02
CA LYS A 42 11.77 -2.97 -5.85
C LYS A 42 11.40 -3.04 -7.32
N HIS A 43 10.14 -3.37 -7.64
CA HIS A 43 9.71 -3.52 -9.02
C HIS A 43 9.18 -2.19 -9.59
N GLU A 44 9.54 -1.89 -10.84
CA GLU A 44 9.13 -0.65 -11.51
C GLU A 44 7.60 -0.51 -11.60
N TYR A 45 6.89 -1.61 -11.88
CA TYR A 45 5.43 -1.62 -11.87
C TYR A 45 4.83 -1.20 -10.53
N THR A 46 5.38 -1.68 -9.42
CA THR A 46 4.93 -1.30 -8.07
C THR A 46 5.16 0.19 -7.82
N LYS A 47 6.31 0.74 -8.27
CA LYS A 47 6.57 2.19 -8.22
C LYS A 47 5.53 2.98 -9.01
N TYR A 48 5.18 2.52 -10.22
CA TYR A 48 4.13 3.17 -11.01
C TYR A 48 2.76 3.13 -10.32
N LEU A 49 2.39 1.99 -9.73
CA LEU A 49 1.14 1.87 -8.95
C LEU A 49 1.13 2.84 -7.75
N LEU A 50 2.23 2.93 -7.02
CA LEU A 50 2.39 3.84 -5.88
C LEU A 50 2.45 5.31 -6.27
N ALA A 51 2.88 5.63 -7.50
CA ALA A 51 2.84 6.99 -8.03
C ALA A 51 1.45 7.37 -8.53
N ALA A 52 0.66 6.39 -8.98
CA ALA A 52 -0.70 6.60 -9.46
C ALA A 52 -1.75 6.72 -8.33
N ARG A 53 -1.41 6.33 -7.10
CA ARG A 53 -2.33 6.44 -5.96
C ARG A 53 -2.61 7.92 -5.64
N THR A 54 -3.88 8.25 -5.47
CA THR A 54 -4.29 9.53 -4.88
C THR A 54 -4.17 9.38 -3.37
N PHE A 55 -3.09 9.91 -2.79
CA PHE A 55 -2.89 9.84 -1.34
C PHE A 55 -4.09 10.46 -0.61
N PHE A 56 -4.81 9.66 0.17
CA PHE A 56 -5.53 10.21 1.31
C PHE A 56 -4.51 10.49 2.42
N GLU A 57 -4.08 11.75 2.54
CA GLU A 57 -3.44 12.19 3.78
C GLU A 57 -4.43 11.95 4.91
N THR A 58 -4.15 10.95 5.74
CA THR A 58 -4.79 10.85 7.06
C THR A 58 -4.23 11.99 7.88
N ASN A 59 -4.85 13.15 7.70
CA ASN A 59 -4.64 14.36 8.48
C ASN A 59 -4.65 13.94 9.96
N SER A 60 -3.49 14.08 10.59
CA SER A 60 -3.38 13.91 12.02
C SER A 60 -4.35 14.90 12.64
N ILE A 61 -5.35 14.38 13.34
CA ILE A 61 -6.12 15.14 14.32
C ILE A 61 -5.10 15.67 15.34
N GLN A 62 -4.58 16.87 15.11
CA GLN A 62 -3.87 17.65 16.11
C GLN A 62 -4.94 18.47 16.85
N PRO A 63 -5.26 18.17 18.12
CA PRO A 63 -6.11 19.05 18.89
C PRO A 63 -5.38 20.37 19.11
N SER A 64 -6.04 21.46 18.74
CA SER A 64 -5.63 22.83 19.06
C SER A 64 -5.40 22.98 20.58
N LYS A 65 -4.16 23.24 20.97
CA LYS A 65 -3.83 24.16 22.07
C LYS A 65 -3.07 25.29 21.39
N GLY A 66 -3.53 26.54 21.36
CA GLY A 66 -4.17 27.25 22.46
C GLY A 66 -3.07 27.77 23.37
N GLU A 67 -2.44 28.87 22.95
CA GLU A 67 -1.84 29.97 23.73
C GLU A 67 -1.19 30.98 22.80
#